data_AF-A0A1G8G6Q9-F1
#
_entry.id   AF-A0A1G8G6Q9-F1
#
_cell.length_a   1.000
_cell.length_b   1.000
_cell.length_c   1.000
_cell.angle_alpha   90.00
_cell.angle_beta   90.00
_cell.angle_gamma   90.00
#
_symmetry.space_group_name_H-M   'P 1'
#
loop_
_entity.id
_entity.type
_entity.pdbx_description
1 polymer ?
#
loop_
_entity_poly.entity_id
_entity_poly.type
_entity_poly.pdbx_seq_one_letter_code
_entity_poly.pdbx_strand_id
1 'polypeptide(L)' 'MAFIIVDDMQVPAKKFETMHEAKSEAVDHEMVVEDDEGNYWVIDEENFPKIEAYGYRRMTN' A
#
# COMPACT_ATOMS: atom_id res chain seq x y z
N MET A 1 3.39 -1.14 13.37
CA MET A 1 3.89 -1.05 11.99
C MET A 1 3.63 -2.38 11.31
N ALA A 2 3.04 -2.36 10.12
CA ALA A 2 2.76 -3.55 9.33
C ALA A 2 3.79 -3.63 8.17
N PHE A 3 3.83 -4.78 7.51
CA PHE A 3 4.69 -4.98 6.35
C PHE A 3 3.90 -5.75 5.30
N ILE A 4 4.06 -5.35 4.04
CA ILE A 4 3.71 -6.19 2.91
C ILE A 4 4.89 -7.13 2.68
N ILE A 5 4.63 -8.43 2.73
CA ILE A 5 5.63 -9.47 2.47
C ILE A 5 5.34 -10.02 1.08
N VAL A 6 6.24 -9.76 0.14
CA VAL A 6 6.16 -10.28 -1.23
C VAL A 6 7.45 -10.99 -1.59
N ASP A 7 7.35 -12.25 -1.99
CA ASP A 7 8.51 -13.10 -2.26
C ASP A 7 9.48 -13.10 -1.04
N ASP A 8 10.72 -12.65 -1.21
CA ASP A 8 11.70 -12.45 -0.13
C ASP A 8 11.86 -10.99 0.34
N MET A 9 10.97 -10.07 -0.10
CA MET A 9 11.02 -8.65 0.23
C MET A 9 10.01 -8.28 1.33
N GLN A 10 10.43 -7.37 2.22
CA GLN A 10 9.56 -6.72 3.20
C GLN A 10 9.43 -5.24 2.84
N VAL A 11 8.21 -4.82 2.53
CA VAL A 11 7.88 -3.43 2.23
C VAL A 11 7.20 -2.82 3.45
N PRO A 12 7.76 -1.77 4.06
CA PRO A 12 7.10 -1.04 5.13
C PRO A 12 5.73 -0.52 4.66
N ALA A 13 4.69 -0.81 5.45
CA ALA A 13 3.34 -0.41 5.08
C ALA A 13 2.47 -0.14 6.32
N LYS A 14 1.41 0.64 6.13
CA LYS A 14 0.32 0.77 7.09
C LYS A 14 -0.95 0.17 6.48
N LYS A 15 -1.57 -0.79 7.17
CA LYS A 15 -2.83 -1.42 6.73
C LYS A 15 -4.02 -0.64 7.30
N PHE A 16 -5.04 -0.44 6.49
CA PHE A 16 -6.30 0.23 6.84
C PHE A 16 -7.50 -0.57 6.34
N GLU A 17 -8.61 -0.46 7.06
CA GLU A 17 -9.88 -1.09 6.68
C GLU A 17 -10.61 -0.27 5.61
N THR A 18 -10.36 1.06 5.57
CA THR A 18 -11.04 1.96 4.65
C THR A 18 -10.07 2.84 3.85
N MET A 19 -10.45 3.14 2.60
CA MET A 19 -9.72 4.07 1.74
C MET A 19 -9.59 5.47 2.36
N HIS A 20 -10.61 5.89 3.13
CA HIS A 20 -10.65 7.23 3.70
C HIS A 20 -9.58 7.41 4.79
N GLU A 21 -9.40 6.41 5.66
CA GLU A 21 -8.35 6.40 6.68
C GLU A 21 -6.97 6.33 6.04
N ALA A 22 -6.79 5.45 5.05
CA ALA A 22 -5.53 5.32 4.31
C ALA A 22 -5.12 6.64 3.66
N LYS A 23 -6.07 7.36 3.03
CA LYS A 23 -5.82 8.67 2.42
C LYS A 23 -5.48 9.75 3.44
N SER A 24 -6.09 9.70 4.62
CA SER A 24 -5.84 10.69 5.67
C SER A 24 -4.46 10.52 6.31
N GLU A 25 -3.93 9.30 6.29
CA GLU A 25 -2.63 8.94 6.85
C GLU A 25 -1.47 9.01 5.85
N ALA A 26 -1.76 8.92 4.55
CA ALA A 26 -0.75 9.05 3.51
C ALA A 26 -0.16 10.46 3.53
N VAL A 27 1.13 10.57 3.82
CA VAL A 27 1.88 11.83 3.78
C VAL A 27 2.60 12.01 2.44
N ASP A 28 3.29 13.14 2.25
CA ASP A 28 4.06 13.40 1.03
C ASP A 28 5.01 12.23 0.71
N HIS A 29 5.01 11.78 -0.55
CA HIS A 29 5.71 10.59 -1.08
C HIS A 29 5.16 9.21 -0.67
N GLU A 30 4.07 9.15 0.09
CA GLU A 30 3.31 7.92 0.31
C GLU A 30 2.11 7.83 -0.65
N MET A 31 1.69 6.60 -0.95
CA MET A 31 0.53 6.32 -1.78
C MET A 31 -0.33 5.20 -1.21
N VAL A 32 -1.62 5.28 -1.50
CA VAL A 32 -2.59 4.25 -1.13
C VAL A 32 -2.67 3.20 -2.24
N VAL A 33 -2.58 1.93 -1.85
CA VAL A 33 -2.77 0.78 -2.72
C VAL A 33 -3.85 -0.14 -2.15
N GLU A 34 -4.54 -0.84 -3.02
CA GLU A 34 -5.52 -1.88 -2.67
C GLU A 34 -4.93 -3.25 -3.01
N ASP A 35 -5.04 -4.23 -2.11
CA ASP A 35 -4.68 -5.62 -2.40
C ASP A 35 -5.85 -6.40 -3.03
N ASP A 36 -5.61 -7.63 -3.46
CA ASP A 36 -6.64 -8.49 -4.06
C ASP A 36 -7.73 -8.95 -3.06
N GLU A 37 -7.51 -8.73 -1.76
CA GLU A 37 -8.47 -9.02 -0.70
C GLU A 37 -9.35 -7.81 -0.35
N GLY A 38 -9.15 -6.66 -1.02
CA GLY A 38 -9.90 -5.42 -0.81
C GLY A 38 -9.45 -4.63 0.43
N ASN A 39 -8.26 -4.91 0.97
CA ASN A 39 -7.68 -4.09 2.03
C ASN A 39 -6.90 -2.90 1.44
N TYR A 40 -6.81 -1.83 2.22
CA TYR A 40 -6.06 -0.63 1.84
C TYR A 40 -4.72 -0.60 2.56
N TRP A 41 -3.68 -0.21 1.84
CA TRP A 41 -2.34 -0.07 2.38
C TRP A 41 -1.74 1.27 1.98
N VAL A 42 -1.02 1.89 2.89
CA VAL A 42 -0.18 3.05 2.60
C VAL A 42 1.27 2.59 2.56
N ILE A 43 1.95 2.90 1.47
CA ILE A 43 3.36 2.59 1.21
C ILE A 43 4.07 3.81 0.61
N ASP A 44 5.40 3.87 0.69
CA ASP A 44 6.14 4.83 -0.13
C ASP A 44 5.92 4.57 -1.64
N GLU A 45 5.77 5.63 -2.42
CA GLU A 45 5.65 5.59 -3.89
C GLU A 45 6.75 4.74 -4.53
N GLU A 46 7.99 4.85 -4.03
CA GLU A 46 9.15 4.11 -4.54
C GLU A 46 9.03 2.58 -4.38
N ASN A 47 8.17 2.13 -3.48
CA ASN A 47 7.92 0.70 -3.24
C ASN A 47 6.81 0.15 -4.13
N PHE A 48 5.97 0.99 -4.74
CA PHE A 48 4.85 0.51 -5.56
C PHE A 48 5.29 -0.39 -6.72
N PRO A 49 6.32 -0.05 -7.53
CA PRO A 49 6.77 -0.94 -8.61
C PRO A 49 7.23 -2.33 -8.13
N LYS A 50 7.57 -2.47 -6.84
CA LYS A 50 8.00 -3.75 -6.24
C LYS A 50 6.82 -4.65 -5.90
N ILE A 51 5.63 -4.07 -5.65
CA ILE A 51 4.43 -4.80 -5.24
C ILE A 51 3.35 -4.83 -6.34
N GLU A 52 3.42 -3.97 -7.35
CA GLU A 52 2.46 -3.89 -8.46
C GLU A 52 2.31 -5.24 -9.19
N ALA A 53 3.42 -5.96 -9.40
CA ALA A 53 3.42 -7.28 -10.02
C ALA A 53 2.74 -8.38 -9.17
N TYR A 54 2.46 -8.11 -7.89
CA TYR A 54 1.86 -9.03 -6.93
C TYR A 54 0.37 -8.76 -6.68
N GLY A 55 -0.30 -8.00 -7.56
CA GLY A 55 -1.75 -7.77 -7.49
C GLY A 55 -2.16 -6.48 -6.79
N TYR A 56 -1.20 -5.72 -6.24
CA TYR A 56 -1.48 -4.43 -5.61
C TYR A 56 -1.83 -3.36 -6.65
N ARG A 57 -2.96 -2.70 -6.46
CA ARG A 57 -3.49 -1.68 -7.37
C ARG A 57 -3.38 -0.30 -6.75
N ARG A 58 -2.82 0.65 -7.50
CA ARG A 58 -2.78 2.05 -7.07
C ARG A 58 -4.19 2.63 -6.96
N MET A 59 -4.50 3.22 -5.82
CA MET A 59 -5.75 3.93 -5.62
C MET A 59 -5.53 5.40 -5.95
N THR A 60 -5.83 5.76 -7.20
CA THR A 60 -5.88 7.17 -7.61
C THR A 60 -7.26 7.74 -7.27
N ASN A 61 -7.28 8.94 -6.70
CA ASN A 61 -8.51 9.66 -6.35
C ASN A 61 -9.30 10.05 -7.60
#